data_AF-A0A2N5Z0M5-F1
#
_entry.id   AF-A0A2N5Z0M5-F1
#
_cell.length_a   1.000
_cell.length_b   1.000
_cell.length_c   1.000
_cell.angle_alpha   90.00
_cell.angle_beta   90.00
_cell.angle_gamma   90.00
#
_symmetry.space_group_name_H-M   'P 1'
#
loop_
_entity.id
_entity.type
_entity.pdbx_description
1 polymer ?
#
loop_
_entity_poly.entity_id
_entity_poly.type
_entity_poly.pdbx_seq_one_letter_code
_entity_poly.pdbx_strand_id
1 'polypeptide(L)'
;MMDFNQLIQNIQNISDALFKSASKSVNIHLSLRNLYVGYYIVEFEQNGSDRAKYGEKLLEEISKEINIKDLTASELSRCRQLYSVYQSILGTVSQKFLSDFSPK
;
A
#
# COMPACT_ATOMS: atom_id res chain seq x y z
N MET A 1 38.12 19.36 -18.76
CA MET A 1 38.87 18.19 -18.25
C MET A 1 38.39 17.97 -16.82
N MET A 2 37.98 16.76 -16.47
CA MET A 2 37.40 16.49 -15.16
C MET A 2 38.50 16.43 -14.10
N ASP A 3 38.36 17.19 -13.03
CA ASP A 3 39.30 17.17 -11.91
C ASP A 3 38.88 16.17 -10.81
N PHE A 4 39.79 15.93 -9.87
CA PHE A 4 39.57 14.96 -8.79
C PHE A 4 38.37 15.33 -7.91
N ASN A 5 38.14 16.62 -7.62
CA ASN A 5 37.00 17.04 -6.80
C ASN A 5 35.68 16.81 -7.52
N GLN A 6 35.63 17.08 -8.83
CA GLN A 6 34.48 16.76 -9.68
C GLN A 6 34.22 15.26 -9.73
N LEU A 7 35.26 14.41 -9.76
CA LEU A 7 35.11 12.96 -9.67
C LEU A 7 34.48 12.53 -8.35
N ILE A 8 35.00 13.00 -7.22
CA ILE A 8 34.44 12.67 -5.90
C ILE A 8 32.99 13.14 -5.80
N GLN A 9 32.70 14.37 -6.21
CA GLN A 9 31.35 14.91 -6.15
C GLN A 9 30.38 14.13 -7.05
N ASN A 10 30.79 13.73 -8.25
CA ASN A 10 29.95 12.95 -9.15
C ASN A 10 29.65 11.56 -8.59
N ILE A 11 30.64 10.89 -7.97
CA ILE A 11 30.46 9.60 -7.30
C ILE A 11 29.48 9.72 -6.13
N GLN A 12 29.62 10.76 -5.29
CA GLN A 12 28.70 11.01 -4.18
C GLN A 12 27.28 11.27 -4.68
N ASN A 13 27.14 12.15 -5.68
CA ASN A 13 25.84 12.51 -6.23
C ASN A 13 25.11 11.30 -6.84
N ILE A 14 25.80 10.48 -7.63
CA ILE A 14 25.16 9.31 -8.25
C ILE A 14 24.79 8.26 -7.20
N SER A 15 25.65 8.03 -6.20
CA SER A 15 25.35 7.12 -5.09
C SER A 15 24.10 7.56 -4.31
N ASP A 16 24.03 8.83 -3.93
CA ASP A 16 22.90 9.39 -3.20
C ASP A 16 21.61 9.35 -4.01
N ALA A 17 21.69 9.67 -5.32
CA ALA A 17 20.53 9.64 -6.20
C ALA A 17 19.98 8.22 -6.36
N LEU A 18 20.85 7.23 -6.56
CA LEU A 18 20.45 5.83 -6.72
C LEU A 18 19.89 5.25 -5.40
N PHE A 19 20.50 5.57 -4.26
CA PHE A 19 20.00 5.14 -2.95
C PHE A 19 18.61 5.72 -2.65
N LYS A 20 18.40 7.02 -2.91
CA LYS A 20 17.09 7.68 -2.76
C LYS A 20 16.05 7.06 -3.70
N SER A 21 16.42 6.77 -4.94
CA SER A 21 15.54 6.12 -5.91
C SER A 21 15.14 4.71 -5.46
N ALA A 22 16.10 3.91 -5.00
CA ALA A 22 15.83 2.57 -4.48
C ALA A 22 14.91 2.60 -3.26
N SER A 23 15.19 3.46 -2.29
CA SER A 23 14.35 3.65 -1.10
C SER A 23 12.93 4.08 -1.46
N LYS A 24 12.78 5.02 -2.41
CA LYS A 24 11.47 5.45 -2.92
C LYS A 24 10.72 4.29 -3.57
N SER A 25 11.39 3.49 -4.40
CA SER A 25 10.78 2.32 -5.05
C SER A 25 10.29 1.31 -4.02
N VAL A 26 11.11 0.98 -3.02
CA VAL A 26 10.73 0.08 -1.92
C VAL A 26 9.49 0.60 -1.21
N ASN A 27 9.46 1.89 -0.84
CA ASN A 27 8.31 2.48 -0.16
C ASN A 27 7.02 2.40 -1.01
N ILE A 28 7.10 2.69 -2.31
CA ILE A 28 5.96 2.57 -3.22
C ILE A 28 5.43 1.13 -3.24
N HIS A 29 6.31 0.14 -3.40
CA HIS A 29 5.90 -1.25 -3.45
C HIS A 29 5.33 -1.75 -2.11
N LEU A 30 5.86 -1.28 -0.98
CA LEU A 30 5.30 -1.56 0.34
C LEU A 30 3.89 -0.97 0.49
N SER A 31 3.67 0.27 0.06
CA SER A 31 2.34 0.89 0.08
C SER A 31 1.35 0.14 -0.79
N LEU A 32 1.75 -0.24 -2.02
CA LEU A 32 0.90 -1.04 -2.91
C LEU A 32 0.57 -2.40 -2.30
N ARG A 33 1.58 -3.10 -1.74
CA ARG A 33 1.38 -4.37 -1.03
C ARG A 33 0.36 -4.22 0.10
N ASN A 34 0.50 -3.18 0.93
CA ASN A 34 -0.44 -2.93 2.02
C ASN A 34 -1.86 -2.66 1.52
N LEU A 35 -2.00 -1.92 0.42
CA LEU A 35 -3.29 -1.64 -0.20
C LEU A 35 -3.95 -2.91 -0.74
N TYR A 36 -3.20 -3.76 -1.47
CA TYR A 36 -3.72 -5.02 -2.00
C TYR A 36 -4.07 -6.03 -0.89
N VAL A 37 -3.28 -6.09 0.18
CA VAL A 37 -3.62 -6.90 1.35
C VAL A 37 -4.96 -6.44 1.94
N GLY A 38 -5.16 -5.12 2.09
CA GLY A 38 -6.44 -4.56 2.53
C GLY A 38 -7.60 -4.92 1.61
N TYR A 39 -7.40 -4.84 0.29
CA TYR A 39 -8.36 -5.27 -0.72
C TYR A 39 -8.79 -6.72 -0.51
N TYR A 40 -7.85 -7.67 -0.43
CA TYR A 40 -8.18 -9.09 -0.27
C TYR A 40 -8.92 -9.38 1.03
N ILE A 41 -8.57 -8.69 2.12
CA ILE A 41 -9.28 -8.83 3.40
C ILE A 41 -10.74 -8.38 3.25
N VAL A 42 -10.98 -7.19 2.69
CA VAL A 42 -12.35 -6.66 2.54
C VAL A 42 -13.17 -7.51 1.57
N GLU A 43 -12.59 -7.97 0.47
CA GLU A 43 -13.28 -8.87 -0.47
C GLU A 43 -13.67 -10.19 0.18
N PHE A 44 -12.80 -10.78 0.99
CA PHE A 44 -13.12 -11.99 1.74
C PHE A 44 -14.21 -11.75 2.78
N GLU A 45 -14.17 -10.63 3.51
CA GLU A 45 -15.22 -10.26 4.47
C GLU A 45 -16.59 -10.07 3.78
N GLN A 46 -16.63 -9.56 2.55
CA GLN A 46 -17.88 -9.30 1.81
C GLN A 46 -18.42 -10.50 1.03
N ASN A 47 -17.53 -11.26 0.38
CA ASN A 47 -17.89 -12.27 -0.61
C ASN A 47 -17.28 -13.66 -0.35
N GLY A 48 -16.54 -13.82 0.76
CA GLY A 48 -15.89 -15.08 1.11
C GLY A 48 -16.89 -16.20 1.41
N SER A 49 -16.66 -17.37 0.81
CA SER A 49 -17.55 -18.54 0.94
C SER A 49 -17.65 -19.08 2.36
N ASP A 50 -16.56 -19.00 3.13
CA ASP A 50 -16.44 -19.50 4.50
C ASP A 50 -16.15 -18.39 5.51
N ARG A 51 -16.42 -17.12 5.16
CA ARG A 51 -16.21 -15.95 6.04
C ARG A 51 -16.83 -16.10 7.44
N ALA A 52 -17.97 -16.78 7.53
CA ALA A 52 -18.68 -17.02 8.78
C ALA A 52 -17.91 -17.93 9.76
N LYS A 53 -17.00 -18.76 9.25
CA LYS A 53 -16.12 -19.62 10.06
C LYS A 53 -15.10 -18.80 10.85
N TYR A 54 -14.60 -17.72 10.26
CA TYR A 54 -13.51 -16.91 10.82
C TYR A 54 -14.03 -15.70 11.60
N GLY A 55 -15.06 -15.02 11.07
CA GLY A 55 -15.72 -13.90 11.74
C GLY A 55 -14.73 -12.86 12.28
N GLU A 56 -14.86 -12.53 13.57
CA GLU A 56 -14.03 -11.52 14.26
C GLU A 56 -12.54 -11.92 14.35
N LYS A 57 -12.22 -13.22 14.27
CA LYS A 57 -10.85 -13.74 14.39
C LYS A 57 -10.09 -13.82 13.08
N LEU A 58 -10.69 -13.37 11.96
CA LEU A 58 -10.11 -13.48 10.63
C LEU A 58 -8.66 -13.01 10.56
N LEU A 59 -8.35 -11.82 11.09
CA LEU A 59 -7.01 -11.23 11.01
C LEU A 59 -5.98 -12.00 11.85
N GLU A 60 -6.40 -12.55 12.98
CA GLU A 60 -5.54 -13.39 13.83
C GLU A 60 -5.20 -14.69 13.11
N GLU A 61 -6.19 -15.35 12.52
CA GLU A 61 -5.99 -16.59 11.76
C GLU A 61 -5.12 -16.35 10.54
N ILE A 62 -5.35 -15.28 9.77
CA ILE A 62 -4.47 -14.90 8.66
C ILE A 62 -3.03 -14.73 9.16
N SER A 63 -2.81 -14.01 10.26
CA SER A 63 -1.46 -13.75 10.78
C SER A 63 -0.72 -15.01 11.26
N LYS A 64 -1.45 -16.07 11.64
CA LYS A 64 -0.87 -17.38 12.02
C LYS A 64 -0.51 -18.21 10.79
N GLU A 65 -1.32 -18.14 9.75
CA GLU A 65 -1.16 -18.95 8.54
C GLU A 65 -0.13 -18.35 7.55
N ILE A 66 0.00 -17.02 7.49
CA ILE A 66 0.96 -16.37 6.60
C ILE A 66 2.37 -16.35 7.22
N ASN A 67 3.37 -16.80 6.46
CA ASN A 67 4.77 -16.70 6.88
C ASN A 67 5.41 -15.37 6.45
N ILE A 68 4.81 -14.25 6.88
CA ILE A 68 5.30 -12.90 6.58
C ILE A 68 5.47 -12.13 7.90
N LYS A 69 6.72 -12.00 8.34
CA LYS A 69 7.10 -11.45 9.65
C LYS A 69 6.44 -10.11 9.99
N ASP A 70 6.34 -9.22 9.01
CA ASP A 70 5.85 -7.85 9.23
C ASP A 70 4.33 -7.71 9.01
N LEU A 71 3.58 -8.80 8.83
CA LEU A 71 2.12 -8.79 8.69
C LEU A 71 1.43 -9.43 9.90
N THR A 72 1.56 -8.78 11.05
CA THR A 72 0.80 -9.13 12.26
C THR A 72 -0.69 -8.83 12.09
N ALA A 73 -1.56 -9.40 12.94
CA ALA A 73 -3.00 -9.09 12.94
C ALA A 73 -3.27 -7.56 13.00
N SER A 74 -2.47 -6.81 13.76
CA SER A 74 -2.55 -5.35 13.83
C SER A 74 -2.19 -4.67 12.51
N GLU A 75 -1.19 -5.17 11.79
CA GLU A 75 -0.82 -4.65 10.47
C GLU A 75 -1.85 -4.99 9.41
N LEU A 76 -2.42 -6.19 9.45
CA LEU A 76 -3.54 -6.58 8.60
C LEU A 76 -4.76 -5.68 8.83
N SER A 77 -5.04 -5.34 10.08
CA SER A 77 -6.11 -4.38 10.45
C SER A 77 -5.84 -3.00 9.85
N ARG A 78 -4.60 -2.51 9.90
CA ARG A 78 -4.20 -1.25 9.23
C ARG A 78 -4.34 -1.31 7.72
N CYS A 79 -3.95 -2.42 7.09
CA CYS A 79 -4.13 -2.63 5.65
C CYS A 79 -5.62 -2.59 5.27
N ARG A 80 -6.47 -3.26 6.04
CA ARG A 80 -7.93 -3.23 5.86
C ARG A 80 -8.48 -1.80 5.95
N GLN A 81 -8.11 -1.06 6.99
CA GLN A 81 -8.52 0.34 7.17
C GLN A 81 -8.04 1.23 6.02
N LEU A 82 -6.78 1.07 5.59
CA LEU A 82 -6.21 1.81 4.47
C LEU A 82 -7.05 1.64 3.20
N TYR A 83 -7.41 0.40 2.87
CA TYR A 83 -8.23 0.12 1.70
C TYR A 83 -9.65 0.72 1.82
N SER A 84 -10.30 0.60 2.98
CA SER A 84 -11.63 1.20 3.20
C SER A 84 -11.64 2.73 3.06
N VAL A 85 -10.59 3.39 3.57
CA VAL A 85 -10.42 4.84 3.41
C VAL A 85 -10.15 5.20 1.95
N TYR A 86 -9.30 4.43 1.27
CA TYR A 86 -9.00 4.64 -0.14
C TYR A 86 -10.25 4.52 -1.03
N GLN A 87 -11.11 3.52 -0.80
CA GLN A 87 -12.41 3.38 -1.47
C GLN A 87 -13.31 4.60 -1.24
N SER A 88 -13.36 5.10 -0.01
CA SER A 88 -14.15 6.30 0.34
C SER A 88 -13.65 7.56 -0.40
N ILE A 89 -12.33 7.72 -0.50
CA ILE A 89 -11.71 8.83 -1.24
C ILE A 89 -12.02 8.72 -2.74
N LEU A 90 -11.83 7.55 -3.34
CA LEU A 90 -12.14 7.33 -4.76
C LEU A 90 -13.62 7.60 -5.08
N GLY A 91 -14.53 7.14 -4.22
CA GLY A 91 -15.95 7.42 -4.36
C GLY A 91 -16.26 8.92 -4.35
N THR A 92 -15.65 9.67 -3.42
CA THR A 92 -15.84 11.12 -3.30
C THR A 92 -15.29 11.87 -4.51
N VAL A 93 -14.08 11.54 -4.97
CA VAL A 93 -13.47 12.17 -6.15
C VAL A 93 -14.28 11.88 -7.40
N SER A 94 -14.77 10.64 -7.57
CA SER A 94 -15.60 10.25 -8.71
C SER A 94 -16.93 10.98 -8.70
N GLN A 95 -17.59 11.10 -7.55
CA GLN A 95 -18.84 11.87 -7.41
C GLN A 95 -18.65 13.35 -7.74
N LYS A 96 -17.61 13.98 -7.20
CA LYS A 96 -17.30 15.38 -7.50
C LYS A 96 -17.02 15.60 -8.98
N PHE A 97 -16.25 14.69 -9.59
CA PHE A 97 -15.99 14.75 -11.02
C PHE A 97 -17.29 14.63 -11.82
N LEU A 98 -18.15 13.66 -11.51
CA LEU A 98 -19.44 13.50 -12.21
C LEU A 98 -20.39 14.69 -12.03
N SER A 99 -20.40 15.34 -10.86
CA SER A 99 -21.23 16.54 -10.63
C SER A 99 -20.73 17.75 -11.42
N ASP A 100 -19.41 17.89 -11.60
CA ASP A 100 -18.82 19.01 -12.33
C ASP A 100 -19.06 18.92 -13.85
N PHE A 101 -19.35 17.72 -14.37
CA PHE A 101 -19.59 17.46 -15.81
C PHE A 101 -21.04 17.10 -16.15
N SER A 102 -21.97 17.15 -15.19
CA SER A 102 -23.39 16.94 -15.48
C SER A 102 -23.99 18.20 -16.14
N PRO A 103 -24.64 18.10 -17.32
CA PRO A 103 -25.28 19.24 -17.95
C PRO A 103 -26.44 19.72 -17.06
N LYS A 104 -26.48 21.04 -16.83
CA LYS A 104 -27.57 21.71 -16.10
C LYS A 104 -28.90 21.59 -16.83
#